data_AF-A0A5B9FUR2-F1
#
_entry.id   AF-A0A5B9FUR2-F1
#
_cell.length_a   1.000
_cell.length_b   1.000
_cell.length_c   1.000
_cell.angle_alpha   90.00
_cell.angle_beta   90.00
_cell.angle_gamma   90.00
#
_symmetry.space_group_name_H-M   'P 1'
#
loop_
_entity.id
_entity.type
_entity.pdbx_description
1 polymer ?
#
loop_
_entity_poly.entity_id
_entity_poly.type
_entity_poly.pdbx_seq_one_letter_code
_entity_poly.pdbx_strand_id
1 'polypeptide(L)'
;MNIEKQIKYAGKVLSALQTLFDEESENYIGLDELREGDNMSDFIRVLATSAPQHIYIKFTEEEIDPLDFNYIANRLIVQTELSK
;
A
#
# COMPACT_ATOMS: atom_id res chain seq x y z
N MET A 1 7.19 9.35 -18.18
CA MET A 1 6.83 9.28 -16.75
C MET A 1 7.33 10.56 -16.07
N ASN A 2 6.50 11.32 -15.35
CA ASN A 2 6.90 12.62 -14.78
C ASN A 2 7.51 12.42 -13.37
N ILE A 3 8.83 12.55 -13.27
CA ILE A 3 9.63 12.28 -12.06
C ILE A 3 9.23 13.22 -10.90
N GLU A 4 8.98 14.50 -11.17
CA GLU A 4 8.59 15.48 -10.14
C GLU A 4 7.26 15.10 -9.48
N LYS A 5 6.29 14.64 -10.29
CA LYS A 5 5.00 14.14 -9.77
C LYS A 5 5.18 12.89 -8.91
N GLN A 6 6.06 11.97 -9.31
CA GLN A 6 6.35 10.77 -8.52
C GLN A 6 6.96 11.11 -7.17
N ILE A 7 7.95 12.01 -7.14
CA ILE A 7 8.57 12.49 -5.88
C ILE A 7 7.51 13.13 -4.98
N LYS A 8 6.63 13.97 -5.54
CA LYS A 8 5.55 14.60 -4.78
C LYS A 8 4.56 13.59 -4.19
N TYR A 9 4.16 12.57 -4.96
CA TYR A 9 3.27 11.53 -4.47
C TYR A 9 3.94 10.64 -3.44
N ALA A 10 5.19 10.23 -3.67
CA ALA A 10 5.99 9.47 -2.72
C ALA A 10 6.12 10.22 -1.40
N GLY A 11 6.46 11.51 -1.42
CA GLY A 11 6.55 12.32 -0.21
C GLY A 11 5.23 12.33 0.58
N LYS A 12 4.09 12.53 -0.09
CA LYS A 12 2.78 12.51 0.58
C LYS A 12 2.45 11.15 1.21
N VAL A 13 2.68 10.06 0.49
CA VAL A 13 2.40 8.71 0.97
C VAL A 13 3.34 8.33 2.12
N LEU A 14 4.64 8.58 1.97
CA LEU A 14 5.63 8.26 2.98
C LEU A 14 5.44 9.07 4.26
N SER A 15 5.10 10.37 4.16
CA SER A 15 4.77 11.17 5.34
C SER A 15 3.56 10.63 6.09
N ALA A 16 2.53 10.14 5.39
CA ALA A 16 1.38 9.50 6.04
C ALA A 16 1.74 8.14 6.65
N LEU A 17 2.60 7.34 6.01
CA LEU A 17 3.06 6.08 6.58
C LEU A 17 3.93 6.28 7.83
N GLN A 18 4.69 7.38 7.89
CA GLN A 18 5.46 7.73 9.08
C GLN A 18 4.60 7.97 10.31
N THR A 19 3.37 8.50 10.15
CA THR A 19 2.47 8.71 11.30
C THR A 19 2.02 7.40 11.94
N LEU A 20 2.09 6.28 11.22
CA LEU A 20 1.79 4.96 11.80
C LEU A 20 2.83 4.53 12.85
N PHE A 21 3.99 5.16 12.89
CA PHE A 21 5.09 4.82 13.81
C PHE A 21 5.48 5.99 14.71
N ASP A 22 4.63 6.99 14.79
CA ASP A 22 4.75 8.15 15.68
C ASP A 22 3.84 7.94 16.90
N GLU A 23 4.42 7.84 18.10
CA GLU A 23 3.71 7.57 19.36
C GLU A 23 2.66 8.64 19.70
N GLU A 24 2.80 9.86 19.17
CA GLU A 24 1.83 10.94 19.37
C GLU A 24 0.67 10.89 18.37
N SER A 25 0.73 10.02 17.36
CA SER A 25 -0.31 9.88 16.34
C SER A 25 -1.49 9.05 16.84
N GLU A 26 -2.71 9.47 16.45
CA GLU A 26 -3.92 8.65 16.63
C GLU A 26 -3.85 7.29 15.88
N ASN A 27 -2.97 7.19 14.88
CA ASN A 27 -2.80 6.00 14.05
C ASN A 27 -1.57 5.17 14.44
N TYR A 28 -0.97 5.43 15.60
CA TYR A 28 0.23 4.74 16.06
C TYR A 28 0.07 3.22 16.14
N ILE A 29 1.07 2.51 15.64
CA ILE A 29 1.23 1.06 15.72
C ILE A 29 2.57 0.79 16.41
N GLY A 30 2.54 0.04 17.50
CA GLY A 30 3.74 -0.32 18.26
C GLY A 30 4.68 -1.22 17.45
N LEU A 31 5.97 -0.88 17.40
CA LEU A 31 6.95 -1.75 16.73
C LEU A 31 7.11 -3.10 17.42
N ASP A 32 6.89 -3.16 18.73
CA ASP A 32 6.91 -4.42 19.47
C ASP A 32 5.68 -5.27 19.16
N GLU A 33 4.49 -4.67 19.04
CA GLU A 33 3.27 -5.35 18.56
C GLU A 33 3.48 -5.97 17.18
N LEU A 34 4.11 -5.25 16.24
CA LEU A 34 4.38 -5.80 14.90
C LEU A 34 5.32 -7.00 14.91
N ARG A 35 6.22 -7.11 15.90
CA ARG A 35 7.16 -8.23 16.02
C ARG A 35 6.52 -9.48 16.62
N GLU A 36 5.31 -9.37 17.15
CA GLU A 36 4.61 -10.51 17.75
C GLU A 36 3.92 -11.36 16.68
N GLY A 37 4.25 -12.66 16.68
CA GLY A 37 3.60 -13.65 15.82
C GLY A 37 3.61 -13.27 14.34
N ASP A 38 2.41 -13.21 13.74
CA ASP A 38 2.19 -12.92 12.33
C ASP A 38 1.82 -11.45 12.05
N ASN A 39 1.86 -10.58 13.06
CA ASN A 39 1.37 -9.19 12.95
C ASN A 39 2.09 -8.39 11.85
N MET A 40 3.42 -8.52 11.73
CA MET A 40 4.16 -7.89 10.63
C MET A 40 3.70 -8.38 9.26
N SER A 41 3.48 -9.69 9.12
CA SER A 41 3.00 -10.28 7.87
C SER A 41 1.60 -9.77 7.52
N ASP A 42 0.72 -9.67 8.51
CA ASP A 42 -0.63 -9.12 8.33
C ASP A 42 -0.62 -7.64 7.99
N PHE A 43 0.23 -6.84 8.65
CA PHE A 43 0.42 -5.43 8.32
C PHE A 43 0.87 -5.26 6.85
N ILE A 44 1.90 -6.00 6.44
CA ILE A 44 2.42 -5.95 5.07
C ILE A 44 1.37 -6.44 4.07
N ARG A 45 0.59 -7.46 4.41
CA ARG A 45 -0.51 -7.95 3.57
C ARG A 45 -1.55 -6.84 3.36
N VAL A 46 -2.03 -6.20 4.42
CA VAL A 46 -3.00 -5.09 4.33
C VAL A 46 -2.43 -3.93 3.51
N LEU A 47 -1.17 -3.57 3.72
CA LEU A 47 -0.49 -2.50 2.98
C LEU A 47 -0.31 -2.81 1.50
N ALA A 48 0.00 -4.07 1.15
CA ALA A 48 0.27 -4.48 -0.23
C ALA A 48 -0.98 -4.82 -1.03
N THR A 49 -2.07 -5.26 -0.37
CA THR A 49 -3.30 -5.68 -1.05
C THR A 49 -4.44 -4.70 -0.81
N SER A 50 -4.84 -4.50 0.45
CA SER A 50 -6.06 -3.78 0.79
C SER A 50 -5.96 -2.27 0.55
N ALA A 51 -4.82 -1.66 0.87
CA ALA A 51 -4.63 -0.22 0.63
C ALA A 51 -4.63 0.12 -0.88
N PRO A 52 -3.88 -0.58 -1.75
CA PRO A 52 -3.96 -0.38 -3.19
C PRO A 52 -5.34 -0.73 -3.78
N GLN A 53 -6.00 -1.77 -3.29
CA GLN A 53 -7.38 -2.11 -3.69
C GLN A 53 -8.35 -0.96 -3.40
N HIS A 54 -8.29 -0.39 -2.20
CA HIS A 54 -9.14 0.74 -1.82
C HIS A 54 -8.90 1.95 -2.73
N ILE A 55 -7.64 2.21 -3.09
CA ILE A 55 -7.27 3.25 -4.04
C ILE A 55 -7.85 2.96 -5.44
N TYR A 56 -7.73 1.72 -5.92
CA TYR A 56 -8.27 1.30 -7.21
C TYR A 56 -9.78 1.49 -7.29
N ILE A 57 -10.53 0.98 -6.29
CA ILE A 57 -11.99 1.15 -6.20
C ILE A 57 -12.36 2.63 -6.24
N LYS A 58 -11.65 3.47 -5.49
CA LYS A 58 -11.91 4.91 -5.44
C LYS A 58 -11.71 5.63 -6.77
N PHE A 59 -10.77 5.17 -7.61
CA PHE A 59 -10.49 5.80 -8.90
C PHE A 59 -11.30 5.23 -10.06
N THR A 60 -11.76 3.98 -9.95
CA THR A 60 -12.48 3.28 -11.02
C THR A 60 -13.98 3.21 -10.78
N GLU A 61 -14.42 3.40 -9.53
CA GLU A 61 -15.79 3.16 -9.07
C GLU A 61 -16.25 1.70 -9.28
N GLU A 62 -15.32 0.78 -9.55
CA GLU A 62 -15.58 -0.65 -9.69
C GLU A 62 -15.65 -1.32 -8.32
N GLU A 63 -16.61 -2.21 -8.13
CA GLU A 63 -16.59 -3.16 -7.02
C GLU A 63 -15.71 -4.35 -7.43
N ILE A 64 -14.58 -4.51 -6.73
CA ILE A 64 -13.63 -5.59 -6.96
C ILE A 64 -13.26 -6.24 -5.64
N ASP A 65 -13.25 -7.57 -5.61
CA ASP A 65 -12.81 -8.31 -4.44
C ASP A 65 -11.27 -8.38 -4.34
N PRO A 66 -10.72 -8.77 -3.17
CA PRO A 66 -9.26 -8.79 -2.99
C PRO A 66 -8.52 -9.76 -3.93
N LEU A 67 -9.14 -10.87 -4.34
CA LEU A 67 -8.52 -11.86 -5.23
C LEU A 67 -8.40 -11.31 -6.65
N ASP A 68 -9.47 -10.69 -7.13
CA ASP A 68 -9.50 -10.04 -8.44
C ASP A 68 -8.52 -8.87 -8.49
N PHE A 69 -8.44 -8.07 -7.42
CA PHE A 69 -7.44 -7.01 -7.33
C PHE A 69 -6.01 -7.55 -7.34
N ASN A 70 -5.73 -8.64 -6.62
CA ASN A 70 -4.42 -9.28 -6.64
C ASN A 70 -4.02 -9.77 -8.05
N TYR A 71 -4.98 -10.28 -8.83
CA TYR A 71 -4.74 -10.64 -10.23
C TYR A 71 -4.33 -9.42 -11.07
N ILE A 72 -5.01 -8.28 -10.90
CA ILE A 72 -4.66 -7.02 -11.57
C ILE A 72 -3.27 -6.55 -11.15
N ALA A 73 -2.98 -6.53 -9.85
CA ALA A 73 -1.69 -6.09 -9.31
C ALA A 73 -0.53 -6.94 -9.87
N ASN A 74 -0.67 -8.27 -9.85
CA ASN A 74 0.33 -9.19 -10.41
C ASN A 74 0.53 -8.96 -11.91
N ARG A 75 -0.55 -8.74 -12.67
CA ARG A 75 -0.46 -8.44 -14.11
C ARG A 75 0.32 -7.15 -14.37
N LEU A 76 0.09 -6.09 -13.59
CA LEU A 76 0.80 -4.81 -13.71
C LEU A 76 2.30 -4.94 -13.43
N ILE A 77 2.68 -5.75 -12.44
CA ILE A 77 4.08 -6.04 -12.12
C ILE A 77 4.75 -6.74 -13.32
N VAL A 78 4.16 -7.82 -13.82
CA VAL A 78 4.72 -8.59 -14.95
C VAL A 78 4.85 -7.73 -16.22
N GLN A 79 3.85 -6.90 -16.52
CA GLN A 79 3.90 -6.00 -17.68
C GLN A 79 5.02 -4.95 -17.55
N THR A 80 5.29 -4.48 -16.34
CA THR A 80 6.37 -3.51 -16.09
C THR A 80 7.75 -4.14 -16.25
N GLU A 81 7.92 -5.42 -15.88
CA GLU A 81 9.20 -6.14 -16.03
C GLU A 81 9.50 -6.54 -17.47
N LEU A 82 8.49 -6.90 -18.28
CA LEU A 82 8.66 -7.22 -19.71
C LEU A 82 8.89 -6.00 -20.61
N SER A 83 8.67 -4.79 -20.08
CA SER A 83 8.84 -3.52 -20.82
C SER A 83 10.22 -2.86 -20.57
N LYS A 84 11.11 -3.53 -19.82
CA LYS A 84 12.49 -3.13 -19.56
C LYS A 84 13.45 -3.91 -20.45
#